data_AF-A0A1V5IWH9-F1
#
_entry.id   AF-A0A1V5IWH9-F1
#
_cell.length_a   1.000
_cell.length_b   1.000
_cell.length_c   1.000
_cell.angle_alpha   90.00
_cell.angle_beta   90.00
_cell.angle_gamma   90.00
#
_symmetry.space_group_name_H-M   'P 1'
#
loop_
_entity.id
_entity.type
_entity.pdbx_description
1 polymer ?
#
loop_
_entity_poly.entity_id
_entity_poly.type
_entity_poly.pdbx_seq_one_letter_code
_entity_poly.pdbx_strand_id
1 'polypeptide(L)'
;MRYLISDDLLDPEFGNFNIEECGVKIGDTIIYTPVGIELTVAADNKVICNGELYTLAQFTAKYMPRNKRSVSGVCQGPKYFSHNGVTLYKLKESFLGGQK
;
A
#
# COMPACT_ATOMS: atom_id res chain seq x y z
N MET A 1 -22.65 1.35 -13.28
CA MET A 1 -22.42 1.44 -11.82
C MET A 1 -21.00 1.88 -11.59
N ARG A 2 -20.80 3.18 -11.30
CA ARG A 2 -19.48 3.75 -10.98
C ARG A 2 -19.28 3.47 -9.50
N TYR A 3 -18.38 2.53 -9.15
CA TYR A 3 -17.97 2.37 -7.75
C TYR A 3 -17.25 3.67 -7.37
N LEU A 4 -18.00 4.62 -6.82
CA LEU A 4 -17.45 5.72 -6.06
C LEU A 4 -16.83 5.06 -4.83
N ILE A 5 -15.52 4.89 -4.87
CA ILE A 5 -14.73 4.48 -3.72
C ILE A 5 -14.95 5.62 -2.72
N SER A 6 -15.83 5.42 -1.74
CA SER A 6 -16.04 6.38 -0.66
C SER A 6 -14.72 6.49 0.10
N ASP A 7 -14.13 7.69 0.07
CA ASP A 7 -12.91 8.05 0.79
C ASP A 7 -12.99 7.67 2.28
N ASP A 8 -14.21 7.58 2.84
CA ASP A 8 -14.52 7.14 4.20
C ASP A 8 -14.04 5.73 4.59
N LEU A 9 -13.64 4.88 3.64
CA LEU A 9 -13.08 3.54 3.94
C LEU A 9 -11.54 3.51 3.94
N LEU A 10 -10.90 4.66 3.70
CA LEU A 10 -9.45 4.81 3.65
C LEU A 10 -8.99 5.49 4.93
N ASP A 11 -8.04 4.87 5.65
CA ASP A 11 -7.35 5.56 6.75
C ASP A 11 -6.71 6.85 6.20
N PRO A 12 -6.97 8.03 6.76
CA PRO A 12 -6.33 9.26 6.31
C PRO A 12 -4.80 9.23 6.52
N GLU A 13 -4.33 8.46 7.51
CA GLU A 13 -2.89 8.19 7.71
C GLU A 13 -2.23 7.50 6.51
N PHE A 14 -3.04 6.80 5.71
CA PHE A 14 -2.57 6.11 4.52
C PHE A 14 -2.29 7.07 3.36
N GLY A 15 -3.10 8.12 3.22
CA GLY A 15 -2.87 9.16 2.21
C GLY A 15 -1.49 9.81 2.36
N ASN A 16 -0.93 9.79 3.57
CA ASN A 16 0.37 10.35 3.92
C ASN A 16 1.48 9.30 4.11
N PHE A 17 1.26 8.03 3.73
CA PHE A 17 2.31 7.02 3.84
C PHE A 17 3.38 7.25 2.77
N ASN A 18 4.63 7.37 3.20
CA ASN A 18 5.76 7.54 2.30
C ASN A 18 6.53 6.22 2.14
N ILE A 19 6.49 5.66 0.92
CA ILE A 19 7.22 4.43 0.56
C ILE A 19 8.73 4.65 0.64
N GLU A 20 9.22 5.86 0.35
CA GLU A 20 10.66 6.16 0.40
C GLU A 20 11.22 6.10 1.83
N GLU A 21 10.40 6.41 2.85
CA GLU A 21 10.76 6.22 4.26
C GLU A 21 10.98 4.75 4.64
N CYS A 22 10.50 3.80 3.83
CA CYS A 22 10.75 2.37 4.01
C CYS A 22 12.09 1.93 3.40
N GLY A 23 12.84 2.85 2.78
CA GLY A 23 14.02 2.52 1.99
C GLY A 23 13.71 1.94 0.60
N VAL A 24 12.45 2.05 0.14
CA VAL A 24 12.01 1.60 -1.18
C VAL A 24 11.96 2.80 -2.12
N LYS A 25 12.63 2.71 -3.27
CA LYS A 25 12.76 3.84 -4.21
C LYS A 25 11.67 3.82 -5.28
N ILE A 26 11.49 4.95 -5.95
CA ILE A 26 10.69 5.00 -7.19
C ILE A 26 11.33 4.10 -8.24
N GLY A 27 10.50 3.32 -8.94
CA GLY A 27 10.92 2.29 -9.90
C GLY A 27 11.09 0.91 -9.27
N ASP A 28 11.07 0.81 -7.95
CA ASP A 28 11.21 -0.47 -7.25
C ASP A 28 9.92 -1.31 -7.33
N THR A 29 10.05 -2.62 -7.21
CA THR A 29 8.92 -3.55 -7.31
C THR A 29 8.49 -4.01 -5.91
N ILE A 30 7.20 -3.83 -5.62
CA ILE A 30 6.56 -4.29 -4.39
C ILE A 30 5.42 -5.24 -4.73
N ILE A 31 5.11 -6.14 -3.80
CA ILE A 31 4.11 -7.19 -3.96
C ILE A 31 2.95 -6.89 -3.01
N TYR A 32 1.75 -6.80 -3.56
CA TYR A 32 0.51 -6.75 -2.81
C TYR A 32 0.10 -8.17 -2.39
N THR A 33 0.53 -8.55 -1.20
CA THR A 33 0.38 -9.91 -0.62
C THR A 33 -1.04 -10.49 -0.56
N PRO A 34 -2.15 -9.72 -0.43
CA PRO A 34 -3.49 -10.29 -0.36
C PRO A 34 -3.89 -11.09 -1.60
N VAL A 35 -3.37 -10.70 -2.76
CA VAL A 35 -3.64 -11.34 -4.06
C VAL A 35 -2.36 -11.67 -4.84
N GLY A 36 -1.18 -11.31 -4.34
CA GLY A 36 0.11 -11.58 -4.98
C GLY A 36 0.38 -10.75 -6.22
N ILE A 37 -0.15 -9.53 -6.31
CA ILE A 37 0.05 -8.66 -7.47
C ILE A 37 1.34 -7.85 -7.31
N GLU A 38 2.19 -7.87 -8.34
CA GLU A 38 3.38 -7.04 -8.42
C GLU A 38 3.04 -5.62 -8.89
N LEU A 39 3.68 -4.64 -8.27
CA LEU A 39 3.42 -3.22 -8.44
C LEU A 39 4.76 -2.48 -8.49
N THR A 40 4.88 -1.52 -9.39
CA THR A 40 6.07 -0.67 -9.47
C THR A 40 5.83 0.63 -8.72
N VAL A 41 6.73 1.02 -7.82
CA VAL A 41 6.61 2.29 -7.10
C VAL A 41 6.77 3.44 -8.08
N ALA A 42 5.82 4.37 -8.06
CA ALA A 42 5.80 5.52 -8.96
C ALA A 42 6.04 6.84 -8.23
N ALA A 43 5.60 6.95 -6.98
CA ALA A 43 5.81 8.11 -6.09
C ALA A 43 5.57 7.69 -4.62
N ASP A 44 5.66 8.63 -3.67
CA ASP A 44 5.52 8.42 -2.22
C ASP A 44 4.43 7.42 -1.84
N ASN A 45 3.21 7.60 -2.35
CA ASN A 45 2.05 6.75 -2.09
C ASN A 45 1.40 6.20 -3.37
N LYS A 46 2.12 6.19 -4.49
CA LYS A 46 1.60 5.79 -5.81
C LYS A 46 2.38 4.64 -6.39
N VAL A 47 1.65 3.78 -7.08
CA VAL A 47 2.15 2.57 -7.71
C VAL A 47 1.60 2.45 -9.12
N ILE A 48 2.38 1.87 -10.01
CA ILE A 48 1.98 1.48 -11.35
C ILE A 48 1.65 -0.01 -11.34
N CYS A 49 0.47 -0.35 -11.81
CA CYS A 49 0.03 -1.72 -12.04
C CYS A 49 -0.44 -1.84 -13.49
N ASN A 50 0.14 -2.75 -14.28
CA ASN A 50 -0.21 -2.93 -15.69
C ASN A 50 -0.21 -1.63 -16.52
N GLY A 51 0.68 -0.68 -16.21
CA GLY A 51 0.78 0.61 -16.92
C GLY A 51 -0.20 1.69 -16.44
N GLU A 52 -1.05 1.40 -15.46
CA GLU A 52 -1.95 2.37 -14.85
C GLU A 52 -1.43 2.83 -13.48
N LEU A 53 -1.49 4.14 -13.23
CA LEU A 53 -1.09 4.75 -11.96
C LEU A 53 -2.26 4.69 -10.96
N TYR A 54 -2.00 4.09 -9.80
CA TYR A 54 -2.92 4.02 -8.68
C TYR A 54 -2.25 4.61 -7.43
N THR A 55 -3.01 5.32 -6.61
CA THR A 55 -2.59 5.47 -5.21
C THR A 55 -2.67 4.10 -4.55
N LEU A 56 -1.81 3.82 -3.57
CA LEU A 56 -1.88 2.57 -2.82
C LEU A 56 -3.30 2.36 -2.20
N ALA A 57 -4.06 3.44 -2.02
CA ALA A 57 -5.36 3.48 -1.35
C ALA A 57 -6.44 3.02 -2.32
N GLN A 58 -6.47 3.64 -3.50
CA GLN A 58 -7.31 3.22 -4.62
C GLN A 58 -7.00 1.79 -5.03
N PHE A 59 -5.72 1.41 -5.07
CA PHE A 59 -5.31 0.05 -5.40
C PHE A 59 -5.85 -0.94 -4.37
N THR A 60 -5.62 -0.68 -3.09
CA THR A 60 -6.16 -1.52 -2.00
C THR A 60 -7.69 -1.58 -2.08
N ALA A 61 -8.39 -0.45 -2.20
CA ALA A 61 -9.85 -0.45 -2.31
C ALA A 61 -10.40 -1.25 -3.50
N LYS A 62 -9.68 -1.23 -4.64
CA LYS A 62 -10.06 -1.93 -5.88
C LYS A 62 -9.77 -3.44 -5.82
N TYR A 63 -8.62 -3.84 -5.26
CA TYR A 63 -8.14 -5.23 -5.30
C TYR A 63 -8.29 -5.98 -3.97
N MET A 64 -8.68 -5.31 -2.89
CA MET A 64 -8.84 -5.95 -1.59
C MET A 64 -10.10 -6.84 -1.56
N PRO A 65 -9.96 -8.15 -1.28
CA PRO A 65 -11.11 -9.03 -1.20
C PRO A 65 -12.02 -8.65 -0.03
N ARG A 66 -13.33 -8.64 -0.27
CA ARG A 66 -14.35 -8.25 0.72
C ARG A 66 -14.27 -9.05 2.03
N ASN A 67 -13.76 -10.27 1.97
CA ASN A 67 -13.56 -11.18 3.11
C ASN A 67 -12.35 -10.84 3.99
N LYS A 68 -11.46 -9.93 3.56
CA LYS A 68 -10.30 -9.46 4.33
C LYS A 68 -10.41 -8.01 4.77
N ARG A 69 -11.52 -7.32 4.47
CA ARG A 69 -11.78 -6.02 5.13
C ARG A 69 -11.91 -6.31 6.62
N SER A 70 -11.12 -5.60 7.43
CA SER A 70 -11.26 -5.68 8.89
C SER A 70 -12.72 -5.39 9.27
N VAL A 71 -13.17 -5.89 10.41
CA VAL A 71 -14.56 -5.73 10.90
C VAL A 71 -14.96 -4.24 10.99
N SER A 72 -13.97 -3.35 11.11
CA SER A 72 -14.12 -1.88 11.10
C SER A 72 -14.17 -1.24 9.70
N GLY A 73 -14.04 -2.00 8.61
CA GLY A 73 -14.07 -1.51 7.21
C GLY A 73 -12.82 -0.74 6.76
N VAL A 74 -11.94 -0.41 7.70
CA VAL A 74 -10.76 0.43 7.54
C VAL A 74 -9.57 -0.39 7.01
N CYS A 75 -8.98 0.05 5.89
CA CYS A 75 -7.90 -0.65 5.20
C CYS A 75 -6.52 -0.25 5.75
N GLN A 76 -5.89 -1.16 6.50
CA GLN A 76 -4.52 -0.98 7.04
C GLN A 76 -3.41 -1.17 5.97
N GLY A 77 -3.51 -0.41 4.88
CA GLY A 77 -2.84 -0.64 3.61
C GLY A 77 -1.35 -1.04 3.64
N PRO A 78 -0.41 -0.36 4.34
CA PRO A 78 1.03 -0.67 4.25
C PRO A 78 1.41 -2.06 4.76
N LYS A 79 0.54 -2.70 5.56
CA LYS A 79 0.75 -4.08 6.02
C LYS A 79 0.60 -5.10 4.90
N TYR A 80 -0.08 -4.76 3.83
CA TYR A 80 -0.37 -5.65 2.71
C TYR A 80 0.67 -5.58 1.59
N PHE A 81 1.53 -4.57 1.60
CA PHE A 81 2.60 -4.42 0.62
C PHE A 81 3.90 -4.99 1.19
N SER A 82 4.60 -5.78 0.40
CA SER A 82 5.90 -6.35 0.76
C SER A 82 6.90 -6.11 -0.35
N HIS A 83 8.13 -5.79 0.03
CA HIS A 83 9.26 -5.63 -0.86
C HIS A 83 10.32 -6.66 -0.47
N ASN A 84 10.80 -7.46 -1.43
CA ASN A 84 11.78 -8.55 -1.18
C ASN A 84 11.40 -9.49 -0.01
N GLY A 85 10.10 -9.79 0.15
CA GLY A 85 9.61 -10.66 1.23
C GLY A 85 9.45 -10.00 2.61
N VAL A 86 9.71 -8.69 2.73
CA VAL A 86 9.52 -7.91 3.97
C VAL A 86 8.40 -6.88 3.77
N THR A 87 7.47 -6.77 4.71
CA THR A 87 6.37 -5.80 4.59
C THR A 87 6.88 -4.36 4.69
N LEU A 88 6.27 -3.43 3.94
CA LEU A 88 6.62 -2.00 4.00
C LEU A 88 6.50 -1.46 5.44
N TYR A 89 5.48 -1.89 6.18
CA TYR A 89 5.34 -1.57 7.60
C TYR A 89 6.58 -1.96 8.41
N LYS A 90 7.11 -3.17 8.21
CA LYS A 90 8.29 -3.68 8.93
C LYS A 90 9.58 -3.02 8.47
N LEU A 91 9.68 -2.65 7.19
CA LEU A 91 10.77 -1.84 6.67
C LEU A 91 10.77 -0.44 7.32
N LYS A 92 9.61 0.22 7.40
CA LYS A 92 9.45 1.50 8.08
C LYS A 92 9.83 1.41 9.57
N GLU A 93 9.37 0.38 10.28
CA GLU A 93 9.76 0.15 11.68
C GLU A 93 11.26 -0.10 11.84
N SER A 94 11.89 -0.86 10.94
CA SER A 94 13.34 -1.11 10.99
C SER A 94 14.15 0.16 10.70
N PHE A 95 13.67 0.99 9.77
CA PHE A 95 14.32 2.24 9.38
C PHE A 95 14.21 3.30 10.49
N LEU A 96 13.04 3.42 11.14
CA LEU A 96 12.83 4.32 12.27
C LEU A 96 13.42 3.81 13.60
N GLY A 97 13.42 2.48 13.80
CA GLY A 97 13.93 1.83 15.01
C GLY A 97 15.45 1.78 15.13
N GLY A 98 16.18 2.14 14.08
CA GLY A 98 17.65 2.26 14.06
C GLY A 98 18.21 3.55 14.68
N GLN A 99 17.37 4.47 15.16
CA GLN A 99 17.79 5.73 15.79
C GLN A 99 17.81 5.68 17.33
N LYS A 100 18.14 4.52 17.93
CA LYS A 100 18.16 4.37 19.39
C LYS A 100 19.56 4.11 19.94
#